data_AF-W9ECT7-F1
#
_entry.id   AF-W9ECT7-F1
#
_cell.length_a   1.000
_cell.length_b   1.000
_cell.length_c   1.000
_cell.angle_alpha   90.00
_cell.angle_beta   90.00
_cell.angle_gamma   90.00
#
_symmetry.space_group_name_H-M   'P 1'
#
loop_
_entity.id
_entity.type
_entity.pdbx_description
1 polymer ?
#
loop_
_entity_poly.entity_id
_entity_poly.type
_entity_poly.pdbx_seq_one_letter_code
_entity_poly.pdbx_strand_id
1 'polypeptide(L)'
;MADIAASILAKLKSKSKEKGIQLQQLLNLFCQEEFIRRLSQSKYKDNLILKGGFLLYTISEFTTRPTVDADYLLKNYSNDIHSVEMLVREIISAPSQNDFIRFEIRGLEVISEIKEYHGIRVNLMGLIGNTKTPFSIDFGVGDIIIPSVVERKLPVLLPGFEKPEVLTYSLESTVAEKLDAIISLMKATGRMKDFYDIYYLATTFDFEGRKLQEAIYETLSNRGTPYEKDSVTVISQLANDDAIQKRWTNFCKKY
;
A
#
# COMPACT_ATOMS: atom_id res chain seq x y z
N MET A 1 15.37 6.63 -26.08
CA MET A 1 14.54 5.66 -25.32
C MET A 1 15.38 4.58 -24.63
N ALA A 2 16.15 3.76 -25.34
CA ALA A 2 16.98 2.70 -24.73
C ALA A 2 17.98 3.22 -23.69
N ASP A 3 18.58 4.38 -23.96
CA ASP A 3 19.56 5.02 -23.07
C ASP A 3 18.94 5.48 -21.72
N ILE A 4 17.73 6.04 -21.75
CA ILE A 4 17.01 6.43 -20.52
C ILE A 4 16.64 5.20 -19.69
N ALA A 5 16.08 4.16 -20.33
CA ALA A 5 15.75 2.90 -19.63
C ALA A 5 16.99 2.29 -18.96
N ALA A 6 18.12 2.20 -19.67
CA ALA A 6 19.38 1.70 -19.14
C ALA A 6 19.89 2.56 -17.96
N SER A 7 19.79 3.88 -18.07
CA SER A 7 20.16 4.82 -17.01
C SER A 7 19.30 4.63 -15.75
N ILE A 8 17.98 4.47 -15.89
CA ILE A 8 17.07 4.21 -14.77
C ILE A 8 17.39 2.86 -14.12
N LEU A 9 17.57 1.80 -14.90
CA LEU A 9 17.95 0.48 -14.38
C LEU A 9 19.29 0.53 -13.62
N ALA A 10 20.27 1.28 -14.13
CA ALA A 10 21.55 1.48 -13.47
C ALA A 10 21.40 2.24 -12.14
N LYS A 11 20.59 3.31 -12.10
CA LYS A 11 20.29 4.06 -10.87
C LYS A 11 19.59 3.19 -9.82
N LEU A 12 18.60 2.40 -10.21
CA LEU A 12 17.92 1.46 -9.30
C LEU A 12 18.88 0.38 -8.78
N LYS A 13 19.79 -0.12 -9.63
CA LYS A 13 20.84 -1.06 -9.21
C LYS A 13 21.83 -0.45 -8.21
N SER A 14 22.22 0.80 -8.39
CA SER A 14 23.06 1.52 -7.42
C SER A 14 22.33 1.72 -6.09
N LYS A 15 21.06 2.16 -6.13
CA LYS A 15 20.24 2.36 -4.93
C LYS A 15 19.97 1.04 -4.17
N SER A 16 19.82 -0.07 -4.89
CA SER A 16 19.72 -1.42 -4.31
C SER A 16 20.92 -1.74 -3.43
N LYS A 17 22.14 -1.46 -3.92
CA LYS A 17 23.38 -1.68 -3.16
C LYS A 17 23.51 -0.73 -1.97
N GLU A 18 23.17 0.54 -2.16
CA GLU A 18 23.24 1.57 -1.11
C GLU A 18 22.31 1.26 0.07
N LYS A 19 21.06 0.86 -0.22
CA LYS A 19 20.02 0.65 0.79
C LYS A 19 19.90 -0.79 1.29
N GLY A 20 20.65 -1.74 0.70
CA GLY A 20 20.50 -3.17 1.01
C GLY A 20 19.15 -3.77 0.58
N ILE A 21 18.39 -3.08 -0.28
CA ILE A 21 17.08 -3.52 -0.78
C ILE A 21 17.30 -4.33 -2.06
N GLN A 22 16.53 -5.40 -2.26
CA GLN A 22 16.65 -6.21 -3.47
C GLN A 22 16.25 -5.39 -4.70
N LEU A 23 17.04 -5.47 -5.79
CA LEU A 23 16.77 -4.73 -7.02
C LEU A 23 15.35 -4.96 -7.56
N GLN A 24 14.85 -6.21 -7.47
CA GLN A 24 13.49 -6.54 -7.90
C GLN A 24 12.42 -5.74 -7.14
N GLN A 25 12.62 -5.50 -5.83
CA GLN A 25 11.71 -4.68 -5.03
C GLN A 25 11.74 -3.23 -5.48
N LEU A 26 12.93 -2.66 -5.73
CA LEU A 26 13.05 -1.28 -6.24
C LEU A 26 12.46 -1.12 -7.65
N LEU A 27 12.59 -2.12 -8.51
CA LEU A 27 11.94 -2.13 -9.82
C LEU A 27 10.41 -2.13 -9.70
N ASN A 28 9.87 -2.95 -8.80
CA ASN A 28 8.43 -3.00 -8.52
C ASN A 28 7.94 -1.65 -7.97
N LEU A 29 8.60 -1.11 -6.95
CA LEU A 29 8.28 0.21 -6.39
C LEU A 29 8.31 1.32 -7.45
N PHE A 30 9.29 1.28 -8.35
CA PHE A 30 9.38 2.24 -9.45
C PHE A 30 8.22 2.08 -10.45
N CYS A 31 7.76 0.85 -10.72
CA CYS A 31 6.57 0.58 -11.52
C CYS A 31 5.29 1.11 -10.84
N GLN A 32 5.16 0.90 -9.53
CA GLN A 32 4.02 1.43 -8.76
C GLN A 32 4.02 2.96 -8.74
N GLU A 33 5.19 3.59 -8.58
CA GLU A 33 5.32 5.04 -8.61
C GLU A 33 4.93 5.62 -9.99
N GLU A 34 5.29 4.94 -11.08
CA GLU A 34 4.84 5.32 -12.42
C GLU A 34 3.33 5.14 -12.61
N PHE A 35 2.74 4.07 -12.05
CA PHE A 35 1.28 3.92 -12.04
C PHE A 35 0.63 5.10 -11.30
N ILE A 36 1.15 5.50 -10.12
CA ILE A 36 0.65 6.65 -9.36
C ILE A 36 0.78 7.95 -10.16
N ARG A 37 1.91 8.18 -10.85
CA ARG A 37 2.07 9.36 -11.72
C ARG A 37 0.97 9.43 -12.78
N ARG A 38 0.69 8.32 -13.47
CA ARG A 38 -0.38 8.26 -14.47
C ARG A 38 -1.76 8.45 -13.83
N LEU A 39 -2.00 7.84 -12.67
CA LEU A 39 -3.23 8.04 -11.90
C LEU A 39 -3.44 9.52 -11.56
N SER A 40 -2.41 10.21 -11.06
CA SER A 40 -2.49 11.61 -10.65
C SER A 40 -2.88 12.58 -11.77
N GLN A 41 -2.66 12.19 -13.03
CA GLN A 41 -3.01 12.97 -14.22
C GLN A 41 -4.27 12.44 -14.92
N SER A 42 -4.88 11.37 -14.40
CA SER A 42 -6.05 10.72 -14.98
C SER A 42 -7.35 11.27 -14.39
N LYS A 43 -8.46 11.05 -15.11
CA LYS A 43 -9.81 11.33 -14.60
C LYS A 43 -10.19 10.50 -13.35
N TYR A 44 -9.39 9.48 -13.00
CA TYR A 44 -9.62 8.59 -11.86
C TYR A 44 -8.90 9.03 -10.59
N LYS A 45 -8.20 10.18 -10.60
CA LYS A 45 -7.45 10.70 -9.44
C LYS A 45 -8.29 10.69 -8.16
N ASP A 46 -9.58 11.03 -8.26
CA ASP A 46 -10.50 11.11 -7.12
C ASP A 46 -11.24 9.79 -6.81
N ASN A 47 -11.09 8.78 -7.66
CA ASN A 47 -11.71 7.46 -7.50
C ASN A 47 -10.80 6.45 -6.80
N LEU A 48 -9.49 6.67 -6.78
CA LEU A 48 -8.53 5.76 -6.16
C LEU A 48 -7.82 6.42 -4.98
N ILE A 49 -7.94 5.80 -3.81
CA ILE A 49 -7.33 6.29 -2.59
C ILE A 49 -6.25 5.29 -2.16
N LEU A 50 -4.99 5.72 -2.20
CA LEU A 50 -3.86 4.88 -1.82
C LEU A 50 -3.90 4.53 -0.33
N LYS A 51 -3.73 3.25 0.00
CA LYS A 51 -3.66 2.73 1.38
C LYS A 51 -2.52 1.74 1.57
N GLY A 52 -2.50 1.09 2.74
CA GLY A 52 -1.64 -0.04 3.00
C GLY A 52 -0.14 0.29 3.12
N GLY A 53 0.69 -0.73 2.84
CA GLY A 53 2.13 -0.64 3.08
C GLY A 53 2.85 0.34 2.17
N PHE A 54 2.34 0.57 0.95
CA PHE A 54 3.01 1.42 -0.03
C PHE A 54 2.85 2.90 0.33
N LEU A 55 1.69 3.27 0.88
CA LEU A 55 1.50 4.56 1.54
C LEU A 55 2.54 4.76 2.64
N LEU A 56 2.68 3.80 3.56
CA LEU A 56 3.61 3.92 4.68
C LEU A 56 5.08 4.01 4.25
N TYR A 57 5.45 3.29 3.20
CA TYR A 57 6.80 3.33 2.66
C TYR A 57 7.11 4.65 1.96
N THR A 58 6.12 5.26 1.29
CA THR A 58 6.30 6.57 0.64
C THR A 58 6.32 7.71 1.64
N ILE A 59 5.40 7.76 2.62
CA ILE A 59 5.39 8.83 3.63
C ILE A 59 6.61 8.82 4.56
N SER A 60 7.27 7.67 4.71
CA SER A 60 8.50 7.54 5.48
C SER A 60 9.75 7.97 4.71
N GLU A 61 9.59 8.52 3.51
CA GLU A 61 10.68 8.81 2.58
C GLU A 61 11.55 7.57 2.30
N PHE A 62 10.91 6.40 2.17
CA PHE A 62 11.55 5.13 1.85
C PHE A 62 12.51 4.61 2.93
N THR A 63 12.30 5.01 4.19
CA THR A 63 13.13 4.62 5.34
C THR A 63 12.58 3.43 6.12
N THR A 64 11.30 3.13 5.99
CA THR A 64 10.66 1.95 6.59
C THR A 64 10.86 0.70 5.73
N ARG A 65 10.34 -0.45 6.17
CA ARG A 65 10.38 -1.69 5.38
C ARG A 65 9.78 -1.46 3.97
N PRO A 66 10.42 -1.92 2.89
CA PRO A 66 9.81 -1.90 1.57
C PRO A 66 8.60 -2.84 1.52
N THR A 67 7.60 -2.47 0.73
CA THR A 67 6.48 -3.35 0.37
C THR A 67 6.45 -3.56 -1.14
N VAL A 68 5.89 -4.68 -1.56
CA VAL A 68 5.80 -5.08 -2.99
C VAL A 68 4.37 -4.92 -3.52
N ASP A 69 3.39 -4.83 -2.63
CA ASP A 69 1.98 -4.69 -2.95
C ASP A 69 1.55 -3.23 -2.77
N ALA A 70 0.71 -2.75 -3.68
CA ALA A 70 0.01 -1.47 -3.57
C ALA A 70 -1.49 -1.74 -3.44
N ASP A 71 -2.10 -1.11 -2.45
CA ASP A 71 -3.51 -1.27 -2.12
C ASP A 71 -4.22 0.07 -2.35
N TYR A 72 -5.37 0.04 -3.00
CA TYR A 72 -6.22 1.21 -3.20
C TYR A 72 -7.64 0.92 -2.77
N LEU A 73 -8.29 1.91 -2.15
CA LEU A 73 -9.73 1.92 -2.00
C LEU A 73 -10.35 2.58 -3.23
N LEU A 74 -11.30 1.88 -3.87
CA LEU A 74 -12.18 2.43 -4.90
C LEU A 74 -13.27 3.26 -4.23
N LYS A 75 -13.40 4.51 -4.67
CA LYS A 75 -14.43 5.45 -4.24
C LYS A 75 -15.30 5.87 -5.41
N ASN A 76 -16.61 5.81 -5.22
CA ASN A 76 -17.62 6.20 -6.22
C ASN A 76 -17.39 5.54 -7.58
N TYR A 77 -16.97 4.27 -7.58
CA TYR A 77 -16.65 3.51 -8.79
C TYR A 77 -17.03 2.04 -8.60
N SER A 78 -17.38 1.35 -9.68
CA SER A 78 -17.80 -0.05 -9.62
C SER A 78 -16.61 -0.99 -9.35
N ASN A 79 -16.81 -1.98 -8.49
CA ASN A 79 -15.80 -2.99 -8.13
C ASN A 79 -15.96 -4.31 -8.89
N ASP A 80 -16.61 -4.30 -10.06
CA ASP A 80 -16.62 -5.46 -10.94
C ASP A 80 -15.35 -5.54 -11.81
N ILE A 81 -14.99 -6.75 -12.23
CA ILE A 81 -13.76 -7.03 -13.00
C ILE A 81 -13.66 -6.17 -14.24
N HIS A 82 -14.75 -5.98 -14.97
CA HIS A 82 -14.73 -5.23 -16.21
C HIS A 82 -14.46 -3.75 -15.97
N SER A 83 -15.16 -3.15 -15.00
CA SER A 83 -14.97 -1.75 -14.62
C SER A 83 -13.55 -1.47 -14.11
N VAL A 84 -12.99 -2.35 -13.28
CA VAL A 84 -11.61 -2.22 -12.77
C VAL A 84 -10.59 -2.43 -13.89
N GLU A 85 -10.79 -3.40 -14.79
CA GLU A 85 -9.91 -3.57 -15.95
C GLU A 85 -9.89 -2.32 -16.83
N MET A 86 -11.05 -1.76 -17.14
CA MET A 86 -11.17 -0.54 -17.94
C MET A 86 -10.47 0.64 -17.27
N LEU A 87 -10.69 0.84 -15.97
CA LEU A 87 -10.04 1.88 -15.17
C LEU A 87 -8.51 1.74 -15.26
N VAL A 88 -7.97 0.55 -14.99
CA VAL A 88 -6.53 0.31 -15.01
C VAL A 88 -5.97 0.48 -16.42
N ARG A 89 -6.67 -0.02 -17.44
CA ARG A 89 -6.25 0.07 -18.84
C ARG A 89 -6.14 1.53 -19.30
N GLU A 90 -7.09 2.37 -18.91
CA GLU A 90 -7.07 3.80 -19.21
C GLU A 90 -5.95 4.53 -18.44
N ILE A 91 -5.73 4.23 -17.15
CA ILE A 91 -4.62 4.80 -16.39
C ILE A 91 -3.28 4.44 -17.03
N ILE A 92 -3.03 3.16 -17.31
CA ILE A 92 -1.74 2.74 -17.84
C ILE A 92 -1.51 3.18 -19.29
N SER A 93 -2.58 3.52 -20.01
CA SER A 93 -2.51 4.01 -21.40
C SER A 93 -2.47 5.55 -21.47
N ALA A 94 -2.62 6.24 -20.33
CA ALA A 94 -2.51 7.69 -20.27
C ALA A 94 -1.12 8.16 -20.74
N PRO A 95 -1.03 9.24 -21.53
CA PRO A 95 0.24 9.82 -21.93
C PRO A 95 1.11 10.13 -20.70
N SER A 96 2.38 9.75 -20.77
CA SER A 96 3.36 9.98 -19.72
C SER A 96 4.63 10.55 -20.34
N GLN A 97 5.37 11.38 -19.60
CA GLN A 97 6.71 11.82 -20.01
C GLN A 97 7.74 10.67 -19.93
N ASN A 98 7.33 9.50 -19.43
CA ASN A 98 8.18 8.34 -19.18
C ASN A 98 7.92 7.20 -20.18
N ASP A 99 8.06 7.46 -21.49
CA ASP A 99 7.83 6.47 -22.57
C ASP A 99 8.73 5.22 -22.49
N PHE A 100 9.80 5.28 -21.70
CA PHE A 100 10.71 4.17 -21.46
C PHE A 100 10.13 3.05 -20.57
N ILE A 101 8.98 3.32 -19.92
CA ILE A 101 8.23 2.36 -19.11
C ILE A 101 6.82 2.14 -19.69
N ARG A 102 6.47 0.87 -19.89
CA ARG A 102 5.15 0.43 -20.36
C ARG A 102 4.56 -0.59 -19.39
N PHE A 103 3.24 -0.75 -19.41
CA PHE A 103 2.54 -1.73 -18.61
C PHE A 103 1.69 -2.65 -19.47
N GLU A 104 1.60 -3.90 -19.07
CA GLU A 104 0.69 -4.88 -19.64
C GLU A 104 -0.13 -5.52 -18.53
N ILE A 105 -1.46 -5.58 -18.69
CA ILE A 105 -2.33 -6.37 -17.81
C ILE A 105 -2.08 -7.85 -18.10
N ARG A 106 -1.78 -8.62 -17.06
CA ARG A 106 -1.54 -10.07 -17.13
C ARG A 106 -2.71 -10.90 -16.67
N GLY A 107 -3.54 -10.36 -15.80
CA GLY A 107 -4.74 -11.03 -15.30
C GLY A 107 -5.41 -10.22 -14.21
N LEU A 108 -6.65 -10.59 -13.92
CA LEU A 108 -7.43 -10.05 -12.82
C LEU A 108 -7.96 -11.21 -11.98
N GLU A 109 -7.99 -11.02 -10.67
CA GLU A 109 -8.44 -12.02 -9.71
C GLU A 109 -9.42 -11.35 -8.73
N VAL A 110 -10.53 -12.02 -8.46
CA VAL A 110 -11.43 -11.62 -7.36
C VAL A 110 -10.76 -12.06 -6.06
N ILE A 111 -10.52 -11.10 -5.17
CA ILE A 111 -9.94 -11.34 -3.85
C ILE A 111 -10.99 -11.08 -2.78
N SER A 112 -10.96 -11.86 -1.71
CA SER A 112 -11.79 -11.58 -0.53
C SER A 112 -11.09 -10.55 0.34
N GLU A 113 -11.67 -9.37 0.49
CA GLU A 113 -11.15 -8.35 1.39
C GLU A 113 -11.86 -8.42 2.75
N ILE A 114 -13.20 -8.42 2.77
CA ILE A 114 -14.06 -8.43 3.97
C ILE A 114 -15.36 -9.19 3.65
N LYS A 115 -16.03 -9.78 4.66
CA LYS A 115 -17.18 -10.72 4.57
C LYS A 115 -18.34 -10.37 3.60
N GLU A 116 -18.53 -9.11 3.21
CA GLU A 116 -19.62 -8.69 2.31
C GLU A 116 -19.18 -8.16 0.94
N TYR A 117 -17.90 -7.80 0.75
CA TYR A 117 -17.41 -7.22 -0.49
C TYR A 117 -16.13 -7.88 -0.97
N HIS A 118 -16.11 -8.19 -2.26
CA HIS A 118 -14.91 -8.67 -2.93
C HIS A 118 -14.11 -7.49 -3.49
N GLY A 119 -12.79 -7.55 -3.28
CA GLY A 119 -11.83 -6.70 -3.96
C GLY A 119 -11.37 -7.34 -5.27
N ILE A 120 -10.59 -6.59 -6.04
CA ILE A 120 -10.02 -7.06 -7.30
C ILE A 120 -8.52 -6.84 -7.29
N ARG A 121 -7.76 -7.92 -7.47
CA ARG A 121 -6.33 -7.85 -7.74
C ARG A 121 -6.11 -7.76 -9.24
N VAL A 122 -5.33 -6.78 -9.67
CA VAL A 122 -4.86 -6.65 -11.05
C VAL A 122 -3.37 -6.97 -11.10
N ASN A 123 -3.04 -8.04 -11.82
CA ASN A 123 -1.67 -8.44 -12.08
C ASN A 123 -1.15 -7.69 -13.31
N LEU A 124 -0.05 -6.97 -13.13
CA LEU A 124 0.59 -6.12 -14.14
C LEU A 124 2.01 -6.59 -14.44
N MET A 125 2.48 -6.28 -15.64
CA MET A 125 3.89 -6.39 -16.02
C MET A 125 4.42 -5.02 -16.41
N GLY A 126 5.33 -4.49 -15.59
CA GLY A 126 6.13 -3.33 -15.95
C GLY A 126 7.25 -3.71 -16.92
N LEU A 127 7.42 -2.91 -17.96
CA LEU A 127 8.44 -3.09 -18.99
C LEU A 127 9.34 -1.85 -19.02
N ILE A 128 10.52 -1.93 -18.40
CA ILE A 128 11.53 -0.87 -18.39
C ILE A 128 12.63 -1.28 -19.36
N GLY A 129 12.62 -0.75 -20.58
CA GLY A 129 13.45 -1.28 -21.66
C GLY A 129 13.12 -2.76 -21.93
N ASN A 130 14.10 -3.66 -21.75
CA ASN A 130 13.92 -5.12 -21.89
C ASN A 130 13.63 -5.84 -20.56
N THR A 131 13.65 -5.12 -19.44
CA THR A 131 13.41 -5.70 -18.11
C THR A 131 11.91 -5.84 -17.86
N LYS A 132 11.50 -7.06 -17.50
CA LYS A 132 10.13 -7.43 -17.14
C LYS A 132 9.99 -7.47 -15.62
N THR A 133 9.08 -6.69 -15.07
CA THR A 133 8.85 -6.56 -13.62
C THR A 133 7.39 -6.86 -13.31
N PRO A 134 7.07 -8.08 -12.85
CA PRO A 134 5.71 -8.38 -12.39
C PRO A 134 5.41 -7.64 -11.08
N PHE A 135 4.19 -7.13 -10.98
CA PHE A 135 3.64 -6.53 -9.76
C PHE A 135 2.12 -6.62 -9.77
N SER A 136 1.49 -6.47 -8.62
CA SER A 136 0.04 -6.46 -8.47
C SER A 136 -0.43 -5.19 -7.77
N ILE A 137 -1.67 -4.80 -8.09
CA ILE A 137 -2.39 -3.75 -7.38
C ILE A 137 -3.71 -4.33 -6.93
N ASP A 138 -4.02 -4.16 -5.65
CA ASP A 138 -5.27 -4.59 -5.05
C ASP A 138 -6.23 -3.41 -4.95
N PHE A 139 -7.45 -3.60 -5.46
CA PHE A 139 -8.51 -2.61 -5.46
C PHE A 139 -9.63 -3.08 -4.54
N GLY A 140 -9.73 -2.42 -3.41
CA GLY A 140 -10.71 -2.68 -2.39
C GLY A 140 -11.92 -1.76 -2.42
N VAL A 141 -12.94 -2.11 -1.64
CA VAL A 141 -14.17 -1.30 -1.47
C VAL A 141 -14.74 -1.39 -0.06
N GLY A 142 -15.62 -0.45 0.27
CA GLY A 142 -16.46 -0.51 1.46
C GLY A 142 -15.77 -0.07 2.75
N ASP A 143 -14.48 0.27 2.70
CA ASP A 143 -13.83 0.90 3.84
C ASP A 143 -14.26 2.34 4.02
N ILE A 144 -14.25 2.73 5.28
CA ILE A 144 -14.47 4.10 5.73
C ILE A 144 -13.12 4.75 6.07
N ILE A 145 -13.04 6.07 5.91
CA ILE A 145 -11.81 6.82 6.19
C ILE A 145 -12.13 7.96 7.14
N ILE A 146 -11.58 7.86 8.35
CA ILE A 146 -11.70 8.84 9.43
C ILE A 146 -10.32 9.44 9.73
N PRO A 147 -10.18 10.77 9.86
CA PRO A 147 -11.24 11.78 9.77
C PRO A 147 -11.71 12.04 8.33
N SER A 148 -10.83 11.91 7.34
CA SER A 148 -11.15 12.08 5.92
C SER A 148 -10.01 11.55 5.04
N VAL A 149 -10.26 11.44 3.73
CA VAL A 149 -9.19 11.31 2.74
C VAL A 149 -8.21 12.48 2.84
N VAL A 150 -6.94 12.23 2.53
CA VAL A 150 -5.88 13.23 2.55
C VAL A 150 -5.26 13.32 1.16
N GLU A 151 -5.23 14.52 0.57
CA GLU A 151 -4.46 14.76 -0.64
C GLU A 151 -2.98 14.89 -0.27
N ARG A 152 -2.11 14.09 -0.90
CA ARG A 152 -0.68 14.07 -0.62
C ARG A 152 0.13 14.16 -1.90
N LYS A 153 1.14 15.03 -1.86
CA LYS A 153 2.24 15.03 -2.82
C LYS A 153 3.31 14.03 -2.38
N LEU A 154 3.33 12.86 -3.01
CA LEU A 154 4.20 11.75 -2.60
C LEU A 154 5.65 11.97 -3.07
N PRO A 155 6.66 11.56 -2.27
CA PRO A 155 8.04 11.58 -2.71
C PRO A 155 8.28 10.53 -3.81
N VAL A 156 9.39 10.71 -4.53
CA VAL A 156 9.79 9.84 -5.64
C VAL A 156 11.08 9.11 -5.32
N LEU A 157 11.18 7.86 -5.76
CA LEU A 157 12.28 6.96 -5.48
C LEU A 157 13.57 7.42 -6.14
N LEU A 158 13.49 7.98 -7.34
CA LEU A 158 14.64 8.57 -8.03
C LEU A 158 14.41 10.09 -8.19
N PRO A 159 15.44 10.92 -7.97
CA PRO A 159 15.33 12.35 -8.21
C PRO A 159 15.13 12.64 -9.70
N GLY A 160 14.44 13.73 -10.00
CA GLY A 160 14.15 14.19 -11.37
C GLY A 160 12.80 13.74 -11.94
N PHE A 161 12.00 13.00 -11.17
CA PHE A 161 10.63 12.66 -11.52
C PHE A 161 9.63 13.64 -10.87
N GLU A 162 8.51 13.87 -11.55
CA GLU A 162 7.39 14.60 -10.97
C GLU A 162 6.84 13.86 -9.75
N LYS A 163 6.68 14.59 -8.65
CA LYS A 163 6.04 14.09 -7.43
C LYS A 163 4.53 14.06 -7.63
N PRO A 164 3.89 12.88 -7.68
CA PRO A 164 2.47 12.79 -7.94
C PRO A 164 1.64 13.28 -6.75
N GLU A 165 0.49 13.87 -7.05
CA GLU A 165 -0.49 14.31 -6.06
C GLU A 165 -1.73 13.42 -6.16
N VAL A 166 -2.03 12.68 -5.10
CA VAL A 166 -3.09 11.67 -5.06
C VAL A 166 -3.82 11.67 -3.71
N LEU A 167 -5.00 11.08 -3.68
CA LEU A 167 -5.72 10.81 -2.45
C LEU A 167 -5.12 9.61 -1.72
N THR A 168 -5.00 9.71 -0.41
CA THR A 168 -4.53 8.64 0.47
C THR A 168 -5.44 8.47 1.67
N TYR A 169 -5.30 7.33 2.35
CA TYR A 169 -5.83 7.18 3.71
C TYR A 169 -5.23 8.24 4.64
N SER A 170 -6.00 8.60 5.66
CA SER A 170 -5.46 9.25 6.85
C SER A 170 -4.55 8.28 7.60
N LEU A 171 -3.70 8.82 8.47
CA LEU A 171 -2.84 7.98 9.30
C LEU A 171 -3.69 7.21 10.33
N GLU A 172 -4.76 7.83 10.84
CA GLU A 172 -5.71 7.25 11.78
C GLU A 172 -6.39 6.02 11.18
N SER A 173 -6.88 6.11 9.94
CA SER A 173 -7.49 4.97 9.24
C SER A 173 -6.46 3.88 8.96
N THR A 174 -5.21 4.26 8.68
CA THR A 174 -4.12 3.29 8.50
C THR A 174 -3.82 2.53 9.80
N VAL A 175 -3.86 3.20 10.96
CA VAL A 175 -3.74 2.53 12.27
C VAL A 175 -4.94 1.63 12.53
N ALA A 176 -6.15 2.12 12.28
CA ALA A 176 -7.39 1.40 12.52
C ALA A 176 -7.47 0.08 11.73
N GLU A 177 -7.16 0.10 10.42
CA GLU A 177 -7.14 -1.11 9.59
C GLU A 177 -6.13 -2.15 10.06
N LYS A 178 -4.96 -1.71 10.54
CA LYS A 178 -3.92 -2.61 11.05
C LYS A 178 -4.31 -3.23 12.37
N LEU A 179 -4.93 -2.44 13.24
CA LEU A 179 -5.44 -2.92 14.51
C LEU A 179 -6.57 -3.94 14.30
N ASP A 180 -7.49 -3.65 13.38
CA ASP A 180 -8.53 -4.57 12.93
C ASP A 180 -7.95 -5.91 12.44
N ALA A 181 -6.92 -5.88 11.60
CA ALA A 181 -6.25 -7.09 11.13
C ALA A 181 -5.57 -7.88 12.27
N ILE A 182 -5.01 -7.19 13.27
CA ILE A 182 -4.42 -7.83 14.46
C ILE A 182 -5.52 -8.49 15.31
N ILE A 183 -6.62 -7.80 15.59
CA ILE A 183 -7.75 -8.31 16.39
C ILE A 183 -8.43 -9.48 15.69
N SER A 184 -8.63 -9.40 14.37
CA SER A 184 -9.30 -10.47 13.61
C SER A 184 -8.51 -11.78 13.57
N LEU A 185 -7.17 -11.71 13.61
CA LEU A 185 -6.30 -12.88 13.50
C LEU A 185 -5.76 -13.38 14.85
N MET A 186 -5.68 -12.52 15.87
CA MET A 186 -5.15 -12.84 17.20
C MET A 186 -3.84 -13.65 17.12
N LYS A 187 -3.76 -14.79 17.83
CA LYS A 187 -2.59 -15.68 17.87
C LYS A 187 -2.25 -16.33 16.52
N ALA A 188 -3.18 -16.36 15.57
CA ALA A 188 -2.91 -16.83 14.22
C ALA A 188 -2.18 -15.78 13.36
N THR A 189 -1.95 -14.57 13.87
CA THR A 189 -1.31 -13.50 13.08
C THR A 189 0.13 -13.83 12.69
N GLY A 190 0.38 -13.95 11.39
CA GLY A 190 1.71 -13.88 10.78
C GLY A 190 2.12 -12.44 10.43
N ARG A 191 1.25 -11.46 10.71
CA ARG A 191 1.36 -10.08 10.22
C ARG A 191 2.19 -9.20 11.16
N MET A 192 3.40 -9.64 11.51
CA MET A 192 4.34 -8.85 12.33
C MET A 192 4.59 -7.44 11.76
N LYS A 193 4.45 -7.30 10.44
CA LYS A 193 4.47 -6.02 9.73
C LYS A 193 3.48 -5.00 10.27
N ASP A 194 2.28 -5.40 10.69
CA ASP A 194 1.26 -4.47 11.17
C ASP A 194 1.61 -3.91 12.56
N PHE A 195 2.23 -4.71 13.43
CA PHE A 195 2.79 -4.22 14.70
C PHE A 195 3.92 -3.21 14.47
N TYR A 196 4.84 -3.53 13.56
CA TYR A 196 5.93 -2.61 13.19
C TYR A 196 5.38 -1.30 12.62
N ASP A 197 4.42 -1.37 11.71
CA ASP A 197 3.84 -0.21 11.06
C ASP A 197 3.07 0.68 12.08
N ILE A 198 2.32 0.10 13.03
CA ILE A 198 1.67 0.85 14.11
C ILE A 198 2.71 1.50 15.02
N TYR A 199 3.76 0.76 15.41
CA TYR A 199 4.85 1.30 16.23
C TYR A 199 5.54 2.48 15.54
N TYR A 200 5.86 2.35 14.25
CA TYR A 200 6.44 3.42 13.45
C TYR A 200 5.53 4.64 13.43
N LEU A 201 4.23 4.46 13.15
CA LEU A 201 3.27 5.54 13.12
C LEU A 201 3.19 6.26 14.47
N ALA A 202 3.03 5.50 15.56
CA ALA A 202 2.89 6.03 16.92
C ALA A 202 4.14 6.75 17.46
N THR A 203 5.32 6.45 16.92
CA THR A 203 6.59 7.08 17.34
C THR A 203 7.04 8.21 16.42
N THR A 204 6.44 8.33 15.23
CA THR A 204 6.84 9.31 14.21
C THR A 204 5.84 10.44 14.05
N PHE A 205 4.56 10.20 14.30
CA PHE A 205 3.49 11.17 14.06
C PHE A 205 2.67 11.42 15.33
N ASP A 206 2.21 12.67 15.48
CA ASP A 206 1.24 13.03 16.49
C ASP A 206 -0.18 12.66 16.04
N PHE A 207 -0.97 12.16 16.98
CA PHE A 207 -2.37 11.81 16.76
C PHE A 207 -3.27 12.59 17.71
N GLU A 208 -4.37 13.12 17.18
CA GLU A 208 -5.46 13.59 18.03
C GLU A 208 -6.23 12.37 18.56
N GLY A 209 -6.15 12.12 19.86
CA GLY A 209 -6.68 10.89 20.47
C GLY A 209 -8.16 10.62 20.15
N ARG A 210 -8.99 11.67 20.03
CA ARG A 210 -10.41 11.52 19.67
C ARG A 210 -10.61 11.03 18.24
N LYS A 211 -9.89 11.60 17.28
CA LYS A 211 -9.96 11.18 15.86
C LYS A 211 -9.44 9.76 15.67
N LEU A 212 -8.35 9.41 16.38
CA LEU A 212 -7.82 8.05 16.34
C LEU A 212 -8.82 7.05 16.95
N GLN A 213 -9.43 7.39 18.08
CA GLN A 213 -10.45 6.56 18.71
C GLN A 213 -11.67 6.36 17.79
N GLU A 214 -12.14 7.43 17.16
CA GLU A 214 -13.24 7.39 16.19
C GLU A 214 -12.87 6.49 14.99
N ALA A 215 -11.67 6.67 14.42
CA ALA A 215 -11.21 5.85 13.30
C ALA A 215 -11.18 4.35 13.64
N ILE A 216 -10.68 4.00 14.82
CA ILE A 216 -10.67 2.61 15.31
C ILE A 216 -12.10 2.08 15.46
N TYR A 217 -12.95 2.80 16.19
CA TYR A 217 -14.32 2.39 16.47
C TYR A 217 -15.11 2.16 15.18
N GLU A 218 -15.09 3.14 14.28
CA GLU A 218 -15.84 3.09 13.04
C GLU A 218 -15.30 1.97 12.13
N THR A 219 -13.97 1.78 12.05
CA THR A 219 -13.37 0.73 11.19
C THR A 219 -13.77 -0.66 11.66
N LEU A 220 -13.65 -0.94 12.96
CA LEU A 220 -14.02 -2.23 13.54
C LEU A 220 -15.52 -2.50 13.37
N SER A 221 -16.35 -1.47 13.56
CA SER A 221 -17.80 -1.56 13.41
C SER A 221 -18.20 -1.84 11.96
N ASN A 222 -17.61 -1.11 11.00
CA ASN A 222 -17.83 -1.30 9.57
C ASN A 222 -17.43 -2.69 9.09
N ARG A 223 -16.34 -3.25 9.65
CA ARG A 223 -15.83 -4.58 9.29
C ARG A 223 -16.48 -5.73 10.07
N GLY A 224 -17.35 -5.42 11.03
CA GLY A 224 -18.00 -6.40 11.89
C GLY A 224 -17.01 -7.18 12.76
N THR A 225 -15.85 -6.58 13.05
CA THR A 225 -14.81 -7.20 13.89
C THR A 225 -15.26 -7.12 15.34
N PRO A 226 -15.48 -8.26 16.02
CA PRO A 226 -15.86 -8.23 17.43
C PRO A 226 -14.72 -7.61 18.24
N TYR A 227 -15.02 -6.56 18.98
CA TYR A 227 -14.13 -6.02 20.00
C TYR A 227 -14.91 -5.86 21.30
N GLU A 228 -14.28 -6.30 22.37
CA GLU A 228 -14.79 -6.19 23.74
C GLU A 228 -13.92 -5.18 24.52
N LYS A 229 -14.38 -4.77 25.71
CA LYS A 229 -13.64 -3.84 26.57
C LYS A 229 -12.21 -4.31 26.86
N ASP A 230 -11.96 -5.61 26.83
CA ASP A 230 -10.68 -6.24 27.10
C ASP A 230 -9.83 -6.49 25.83
N SER A 231 -10.28 -6.14 24.62
CA SER A 231 -9.51 -6.40 23.39
C SER A 231 -8.11 -5.78 23.43
N VAL A 232 -7.96 -4.61 24.06
CA VAL A 232 -6.64 -4.00 24.32
C VAL A 232 -5.79 -4.87 25.24
N THR A 233 -6.40 -5.43 26.30
CA THR A 233 -5.74 -6.37 27.21
C THR A 233 -5.30 -7.63 26.48
N VAL A 234 -6.14 -8.17 25.59
CA VAL A 234 -5.79 -9.37 24.82
C VAL A 234 -4.65 -9.10 23.83
N ILE A 235 -4.66 -7.94 23.15
CA ILE A 235 -3.52 -7.53 22.31
C ILE A 235 -2.26 -7.39 23.17
N SER A 236 -2.35 -6.80 24.36
CA SER A 236 -1.20 -6.69 25.27
C SER A 236 -0.68 -8.05 25.72
N GLN A 237 -1.54 -9.07 25.85
CA GLN A 237 -1.12 -10.43 26.17
C GLN A 237 -0.33 -11.10 25.03
N LEU A 238 -0.54 -10.70 23.77
CA LEU A 238 0.24 -11.20 22.63
C LEU A 238 1.74 -10.89 22.78
N ALA A 239 2.10 -9.82 23.49
CA ALA A 239 3.51 -9.50 23.77
C ALA A 239 4.21 -10.56 24.63
N ASN A 240 3.46 -11.33 25.42
CA ASN A 240 3.96 -12.41 26.27
C ASN A 240 3.79 -13.80 25.65
N ASP A 241 3.29 -13.90 24.42
CA ASP A 241 3.11 -15.17 23.72
C ASP A 241 4.41 -15.58 23.01
N ASP A 242 4.98 -16.72 23.38
CA ASP A 242 6.26 -17.22 22.85
C ASP A 242 6.28 -17.36 21.33
N ALA A 243 5.15 -17.76 20.72
CA ALA A 243 5.05 -17.92 19.28
C ALA A 243 5.07 -16.56 18.57
N ILE A 244 4.40 -15.57 19.14
CA ILE A 244 4.42 -14.19 18.64
C ILE A 244 5.81 -13.57 18.80
N GLN A 245 6.46 -13.72 19.95
CA GLN A 245 7.84 -13.24 20.17
C GLN A 245 8.84 -13.86 19.19
N LYS A 246 8.71 -15.17 18.91
CA LYS A 246 9.53 -15.85 17.91
C LYS A 246 9.30 -15.32 16.50
N ARG A 247 8.03 -15.09 16.12
CA ARG A 247 7.68 -14.47 14.83
C ARG A 247 8.23 -13.05 14.72
N TRP A 248 8.12 -12.25 15.78
CA TRP A 248 8.64 -10.89 15.86
C TRP A 248 10.17 -10.87 15.72
N THR A 249 10.88 -11.71 16.46
CA THR A 249 12.35 -11.82 16.37
C THR A 249 12.80 -12.18 14.96
N ASN A 250 12.10 -13.10 14.30
CA ASN A 250 12.40 -13.47 12.90
C ASN A 250 12.09 -12.32 11.93
N PHE A 251 11.05 -11.54 12.19
CA PHE A 251 10.72 -10.35 11.40
C PHE A 251 11.82 -9.28 11.51
N CYS A 252 12.29 -8.95 12.72
CA CYS A 252 13.37 -7.98 12.96
C CYS A 252 14.75 -8.42 12.45
N LYS A 253 14.96 -9.73 12.22
CA LYS A 253 16.19 -10.20 11.55
C LYS A 253 16.18 -9.92 10.05
N LYS A 254 14.99 -9.74 9.47
CA LYS A 254 14.79 -9.52 8.03
C LYS A 254 14.72 -8.03 7.67
N TYR A 255 14.24 -7.19 8.58
CA TYR A 255 14.03 -5.75 8.43
C TYR A 255 14.56 -5.02 9.66
#